data_AF-A0A957PHW0-F1
#
_entry.id   AF-A0A957PHW0-F1
#
_cell.length_a   1.000
_cell.length_b   1.000
_cell.length_c   1.000
_cell.angle_alpha   90.00
_cell.angle_beta   90.00
_cell.angle_gamma   90.00
#
_symmetry.space_group_name_H-M   'P 1'
#
loop_
_entity.id
_entity.type
_entity.pdbx_description
1 polymer ?
#
loop_
_entity_poly.entity_id
_entity_poly.type
_entity_poly.pdbx_seq_one_letter_code
_entity_poly.pdbx_strand_id
1 'polypeptide(L)'
;MKRVGILTSGGDAPGMNAAVRAVVRTALEHELEIFAIYEGYRGMIDGGDRIRPMQWNSVGGILHQGGTIIGSARCTEFQTREGRLQAARNLMAHGIEGLVVIGGDGSLTGANTLREEWPELVAQLAAEGQITPEQAQAHAFMGIVGMVGSIDNDMFGTDMTIGADTALHRITNAIDAISSTAASHQRAFVIEVMGRNAGYLALMSTLASGADWALIPESPPDGDEWEAQMCAVLDEGRQNGRRDSIVIVAEGAVDKFGNRITCEHVRKALEERLQEDTRVTILGHVQRGGSPSAFDRNLSTLLGVAAVEKLMALEVDSPAYLIGLKGNRVVVSPLMECVAQTRAVNEAIQQRDFKRAMTLRGRNFQESFEALRTLVRAHPRLPSPNQRRLKIAVVNSGAPAPGMNTAVRAAVRGGLNKGHQMFGVYNGFQGLRN
;
A
#
# COMPACT_ATOMS: atom_id res chain seq x y z
N MET A 1 30.78 6.15 -6.97
CA MET A 1 29.97 7.12 -6.19
C MET A 1 30.62 7.32 -4.83
N LYS A 2 30.70 8.57 -4.39
CA LYS A 2 31.17 9.02 -3.08
C LYS A 2 30.06 9.73 -2.30
N ARG A 3 29.18 10.46 -2.99
CA ARG A 3 28.08 11.18 -2.33
C ARG A 3 26.72 10.79 -2.88
N VAL A 4 25.77 10.56 -1.97
CA VAL A 4 24.42 10.12 -2.28
C VAL A 4 23.38 11.04 -1.63
N GLY A 5 22.29 11.29 -2.34
CA GLY A 5 21.14 12.03 -1.82
C GLY A 5 19.99 11.08 -1.48
N ILE A 6 19.21 11.43 -0.47
CA ILE A 6 17.94 10.77 -0.15
C ILE A 6 16.82 11.80 -0.05
N LEU A 7 15.66 11.47 -0.63
CA LEU A 7 14.44 12.25 -0.45
C LEU A 7 13.21 11.37 -0.22
N THR A 8 12.23 11.95 0.46
CA THR A 8 10.84 11.47 0.47
C THR A 8 9.97 12.40 -0.35
N SER A 9 9.11 11.85 -1.20
CA SER A 9 8.23 12.63 -2.07
C SER A 9 6.86 11.97 -2.22
N GLY A 10 5.84 12.80 -2.45
CA GLY A 10 4.44 12.36 -2.52
C GLY A 10 3.77 12.34 -1.15
N GLY A 11 2.65 11.63 -1.03
CA GLY A 11 1.98 11.47 0.25
C GLY A 11 2.83 10.64 1.21
N ASP A 12 2.93 11.06 2.46
CA ASP A 12 3.67 10.34 3.48
C ASP A 12 3.02 8.98 3.81
N ALA A 13 3.85 8.05 4.27
CA ALA A 13 3.45 6.73 4.67
C ALA A 13 4.26 6.26 5.89
N PRO A 14 3.63 5.61 6.89
CA PRO A 14 4.35 5.13 8.06
C PRO A 14 5.43 4.12 7.68
N GLY A 15 6.68 4.39 8.06
CA GLY A 15 7.84 3.57 7.70
C GLY A 15 8.85 4.29 6.82
N MET A 16 8.49 5.42 6.21
CA MET A 16 9.45 6.26 5.48
C MET A 16 10.66 6.63 6.35
N ASN A 17 10.47 6.99 7.63
CA ASN A 17 11.57 7.24 8.57
C ASN A 17 12.47 6.01 8.81
N ALA A 18 11.91 4.81 8.82
CA ALA A 18 12.68 3.57 8.96
C ALA A 18 13.54 3.32 7.72
N ALA A 19 13.01 3.58 6.52
CA ALA A 19 13.75 3.52 5.27
C ALA A 19 14.85 4.61 5.20
N VAL A 20 14.53 5.87 5.53
CA VAL A 20 15.52 6.96 5.62
C VAL A 20 16.65 6.60 6.57
N ARG A 21 16.31 6.09 7.76
CA ARG A 21 17.31 5.63 8.74
C ARG A 21 18.22 4.55 8.18
N ALA A 22 17.65 3.55 7.50
CA ALA A 22 18.42 2.44 6.96
C ALA A 22 19.35 2.89 5.84
N VAL A 23 18.86 3.73 4.92
CA VAL A 23 19.67 4.29 3.83
C VAL A 23 20.82 5.14 4.39
N VAL A 24 20.53 6.04 5.34
CA VAL A 24 21.57 6.88 5.98
C VAL A 24 22.64 6.02 6.65
N ARG A 25 22.26 5.05 7.47
CA ARG A 25 23.24 4.21 8.18
C ARG A 25 24.04 3.32 7.26
N THR A 26 23.39 2.74 6.24
CA THR A 26 24.06 1.85 5.28
C THR A 26 25.03 2.62 4.39
N ALA A 27 24.66 3.83 3.96
CA ALA A 27 25.57 4.69 3.20
C ALA A 27 26.82 5.06 4.02
N LEU A 28 26.63 5.46 5.29
CA LEU A 28 27.75 5.78 6.18
C LEU A 28 28.64 4.57 6.49
N GLU A 29 28.05 3.38 6.65
CA GLU A 29 28.79 2.12 6.84
C GLU A 29 29.68 1.80 5.63
N HIS A 30 29.24 2.14 4.42
CA HIS A 30 30.00 2.01 3.18
C HIS A 30 30.86 3.23 2.86
N GLU A 31 31.16 4.07 3.85
CA GLU A 31 32.02 5.26 3.72
C GLU A 31 31.54 6.30 2.69
N LEU A 32 30.24 6.30 2.37
CA LEU A 32 29.62 7.31 1.52
C LEU A 32 29.21 8.54 2.35
N GLU A 33 29.35 9.73 1.76
CA GLU A 33 28.69 10.92 2.30
C GLU A 33 27.23 10.92 1.86
N ILE A 34 26.29 11.06 2.81
CA ILE A 34 24.86 11.06 2.50
C ILE A 34 24.21 12.39 2.85
N PHE A 35 23.36 12.88 1.95
CA PHE A 35 22.64 14.14 2.07
C PHE A 35 21.12 13.89 2.11
N ALA A 36 20.43 14.46 3.09
CA ALA A 36 18.98 14.55 3.08
C ALA A 36 18.53 15.76 2.26
N ILE A 37 17.61 15.52 1.34
CA ILE A 37 16.93 16.57 0.57
C ILE A 37 15.55 16.77 1.19
N TYR A 38 15.38 17.90 1.86
CA TYR A 38 14.18 18.23 2.62
C TYR A 38 13.03 18.65 1.70
N GLU A 39 11.78 18.38 2.09
CA GLU A 39 10.58 18.73 1.31
C GLU A 39 10.53 18.12 -0.11
N GLY A 40 11.21 17.00 -0.31
CA GLY A 40 11.21 16.27 -1.57
C GLY A 40 11.78 17.08 -2.75
N TYR A 41 11.10 17.04 -3.90
CA TYR A 41 11.55 17.76 -5.09
C TYR A 41 11.56 19.27 -4.92
N ARG A 42 10.73 19.84 -4.04
CA ARG A 42 10.78 21.28 -3.76
C ARG A 42 12.15 21.67 -3.21
N GLY A 43 12.63 20.99 -2.16
CA GLY A 43 13.95 21.32 -1.62
C GLY A 43 15.11 20.93 -2.53
N MET A 44 14.91 19.99 -3.45
CA MET A 44 15.88 19.72 -4.51
C MET A 44 16.07 20.94 -5.43
N ILE A 45 14.98 21.63 -5.78
CA ILE A 45 15.00 22.86 -6.59
C ILE A 45 15.47 24.06 -5.78
N ASP A 46 15.02 24.19 -4.53
CA ASP A 46 15.40 25.32 -3.68
C ASP A 46 16.91 25.30 -3.35
N GLY A 47 17.49 24.10 -3.20
CA GLY A 47 18.91 23.92 -2.91
C GLY A 47 19.32 24.48 -1.55
N GLY A 48 20.59 24.87 -1.40
CA GLY A 48 21.15 25.45 -0.18
C GLY A 48 20.85 24.61 1.07
N ASP A 49 20.28 25.25 2.10
CA ASP A 49 19.94 24.59 3.37
C ASP A 49 18.85 23.51 3.26
N ARG A 50 18.25 23.28 2.09
CA ARG A 50 17.34 22.15 1.87
C ARG A 50 18.09 20.86 1.55
N ILE A 51 19.37 20.90 1.23
CA ILE A 51 20.22 19.72 0.99
C ILE A 51 21.27 19.68 2.09
N ARG A 52 21.12 18.79 3.07
CA ARG A 52 21.96 18.77 4.27
C ARG A 52 22.70 17.44 4.43
N PRO A 53 23.99 17.45 4.81
CA PRO A 53 24.69 16.22 5.15
C PRO A 53 24.04 15.56 6.36
N MET A 54 23.96 14.23 6.34
CA MET A 54 23.41 13.42 7.41
C MET A 54 24.55 12.65 8.08
N GLN A 55 24.48 12.58 9.41
CA GLN A 55 25.42 11.86 10.26
C GLN A 55 24.71 10.68 10.93
N TRP A 56 25.47 9.79 11.57
CA TRP A 56 24.92 8.60 12.21
C TRP A 56 23.80 8.91 13.23
N ASN A 57 23.96 10.03 13.96
CA ASN A 57 23.01 10.52 14.95
C ASN A 57 21.82 11.27 14.34
N SER A 58 21.89 11.75 13.10
CA SER A 58 20.81 12.47 12.40
C SER A 58 19.54 11.61 12.23
N VAL A 59 19.68 10.28 12.30
CA VAL A 59 18.58 9.31 12.20
C VAL A 59 18.41 8.49 13.49
N GLY A 60 18.90 9.01 14.63
CA GLY A 60 18.66 8.44 15.94
C GLY A 60 17.21 8.63 16.39
N GLY A 61 16.58 7.59 16.95
CA GLY A 61 15.25 7.72 17.56
C GLY A 61 14.05 7.88 16.61
N ILE A 62 14.24 7.82 15.29
CA ILE A 62 13.14 8.07 14.32
C ILE A 62 12.38 6.80 13.88
N LEU A 63 12.84 5.61 14.26
CA LEU A 63 12.29 4.33 13.76
C LEU A 63 10.79 4.13 14.04
N HIS A 64 10.29 4.71 15.13
CA HIS A 64 8.89 4.60 15.57
C HIS A 64 8.05 5.83 15.22
N GLN A 65 8.65 6.84 14.61
CA GLN A 65 7.96 8.09 14.25
C GLN A 65 7.20 7.90 12.94
N GLY A 66 5.94 8.35 12.91
CA GLY A 66 5.14 8.42 11.69
C GLY A 66 5.64 9.51 10.73
N GLY A 67 5.06 9.55 9.53
CA GLY A 67 5.42 10.53 8.50
C GLY A 67 6.87 10.41 8.02
N THR A 68 7.46 11.56 7.66
CA THR A 68 8.86 11.68 7.23
C THR A 68 9.54 12.86 7.92
N ILE A 69 10.70 12.63 8.54
CA ILE A 69 11.51 13.67 9.22
C ILE A 69 12.20 14.63 8.24
N ILE A 70 12.31 14.25 6.97
CA ILE A 70 12.87 15.10 5.92
C ILE A 70 11.77 15.79 5.10
N GLY A 71 10.50 15.67 5.51
CA GLY A 71 9.39 16.35 4.86
C GLY A 71 9.07 15.83 3.46
N SER A 72 7.96 16.31 2.90
CA SER A 72 7.55 16.01 1.53
C SER A 72 6.60 17.10 1.08
N ALA A 73 6.96 17.81 0.02
CA ALA A 73 6.12 18.85 -0.56
C ALA A 73 5.74 18.52 -2.00
N ARG A 74 4.53 18.93 -2.39
CA ARG A 74 4.12 18.93 -3.78
C ARG A 74 4.96 19.95 -4.55
N CYS A 75 5.49 19.54 -5.69
CA CYS A 75 6.32 20.39 -6.54
C CYS A 75 5.89 20.24 -7.99
N THR A 76 5.19 21.25 -8.52
CA THR A 76 4.78 21.29 -9.93
C THR A 76 5.92 21.77 -10.82
N GLU A 77 6.82 22.58 -10.28
CA GLU A 77 7.99 23.13 -10.95
C GLU A 77 8.96 22.02 -11.39
N PHE A 78 9.06 20.92 -10.64
CA PHE A 78 9.87 19.77 -11.04
C PHE A 78 9.33 19.05 -12.29
N GLN A 79 8.07 19.30 -12.68
CA GLN A 79 7.51 18.81 -13.94
C GLN A 79 8.04 19.61 -15.14
N THR A 80 8.54 20.82 -14.93
CA THR A 80 9.18 21.60 -15.98
C THR A 80 10.66 21.23 -16.10
N ARG A 81 11.20 21.36 -17.32
CA ARG A 81 12.63 21.11 -17.57
C ARG A 81 13.51 22.14 -16.85
N GLU A 82 13.05 23.37 -16.72
CA GLU A 82 13.73 24.42 -15.95
C GLU A 82 13.88 24.05 -14.47
N GLY A 83 12.82 23.53 -13.84
CA GLY A 83 12.89 23.04 -12.47
C GLY A 83 13.88 21.88 -12.32
N ARG A 84 13.91 20.95 -13.28
CA ARG A 84 14.89 19.84 -13.28
C ARG A 84 16.32 20.31 -13.53
N LEU A 85 16.53 21.32 -14.38
CA LEU A 85 17.84 21.96 -14.60
C LEU A 85 18.36 22.58 -13.31
N GLN A 86 17.51 23.33 -12.61
CA GLN A 86 17.85 23.92 -11.31
C GLN A 86 18.17 22.84 -10.26
N ALA A 87 17.37 21.78 -10.20
CA ALA A 87 17.63 20.64 -9.33
C ALA A 87 18.97 19.95 -9.64
N ALA A 88 19.26 19.71 -10.92
CA ALA A 88 20.53 19.10 -11.36
C ALA A 88 21.74 19.95 -10.94
N ARG A 89 21.65 21.28 -11.14
CA ARG A 89 22.67 22.22 -10.65
C ARG A 89 22.89 22.10 -9.14
N ASN A 90 21.82 22.06 -8.35
CA ASN A 90 21.94 21.99 -6.90
C ASN A 90 22.53 20.66 -6.43
N LEU A 91 22.19 19.53 -7.07
CA LEU A 91 22.77 18.23 -6.77
C LEU A 91 24.27 18.21 -7.07
N MET A 92 24.68 18.75 -8.22
CA MET A 92 26.10 18.87 -8.60
C MET A 92 26.88 19.83 -7.69
N ALA A 93 26.25 20.91 -7.22
CA ALA A 93 26.86 21.83 -6.25
C ALA A 93 27.21 21.13 -4.92
N HIS A 94 26.48 20.08 -4.55
CA HIS A 94 26.77 19.24 -3.38
C HIS A 94 27.63 18.01 -3.72
N GLY A 95 27.94 17.78 -5.00
CA GLY A 95 28.68 16.63 -5.46
C GLY A 95 27.90 15.32 -5.39
N ILE A 96 26.57 15.35 -5.42
CA ILE A 96 25.72 14.15 -5.35
C ILE A 96 25.75 13.39 -6.68
N GLU A 97 26.07 12.10 -6.64
CA GLU A 97 26.21 11.21 -7.81
C GLU A 97 25.09 10.16 -7.91
N GLY A 98 24.30 9.99 -6.86
CA GLY A 98 23.20 9.02 -6.82
C GLY A 98 22.10 9.43 -5.88
N LEU A 99 20.87 9.02 -6.18
CA LEU A 99 19.67 9.32 -5.42
C LEU A 99 18.93 8.05 -4.99
N VAL A 100 18.56 8.01 -3.71
CA VAL A 100 17.53 7.12 -3.20
C VAL A 100 16.23 7.91 -3.05
N VAL A 101 15.19 7.49 -3.76
CA VAL A 101 13.89 8.17 -3.78
C VAL A 101 12.83 7.30 -3.12
N ILE A 102 12.19 7.82 -2.07
CA ILE A 102 11.10 7.13 -1.37
C ILE A 102 9.79 7.85 -1.67
N GLY A 103 8.85 7.18 -2.34
CA GLY A 103 7.59 7.81 -2.68
C GLY A 103 6.65 6.92 -3.46
N GLY A 104 5.57 7.50 -3.97
CA GLY A 104 4.63 6.81 -4.86
C GLY A 104 5.08 6.77 -6.32
N ASP A 105 4.28 6.15 -7.17
CA ASP A 105 4.48 6.02 -8.63
C ASP A 105 4.89 7.33 -9.32
N GLY A 106 4.18 8.42 -9.04
CA GLY A 106 4.47 9.72 -9.65
C GLY A 106 5.84 10.28 -9.26
N SER A 107 6.25 10.12 -7.99
CA SER A 107 7.55 10.56 -7.53
C SER A 107 8.67 9.75 -8.17
N LEU A 108 8.50 8.44 -8.28
CA LEU A 108 9.47 7.55 -8.89
C LEU A 108 9.58 7.77 -10.41
N THR A 109 8.46 8.03 -11.09
CA THR A 109 8.46 8.44 -12.50
C THR A 109 9.29 9.71 -12.68
N GLY A 110 9.06 10.74 -11.87
CA GLY A 110 9.80 12.00 -11.93
C GLY A 110 11.31 11.81 -11.71
N ALA A 111 11.69 10.87 -10.82
CA ALA A 111 13.09 10.51 -10.62
C ALA A 111 13.70 9.96 -11.91
N ASN A 112 13.03 8.99 -12.55
CA ASN A 112 13.53 8.42 -13.81
C ASN A 112 13.62 9.47 -14.93
N THR A 113 12.66 10.40 -15.03
CA THR A 113 12.74 11.51 -15.98
C THR A 113 13.99 12.37 -15.75
N LEU A 114 14.32 12.69 -14.48
CA LEU A 114 15.56 13.40 -14.17
C LEU A 114 16.81 12.62 -14.61
N ARG A 115 16.84 11.29 -14.41
CA ARG A 115 17.95 10.42 -14.85
C ARG A 115 18.11 10.43 -16.37
N GLU A 116 17.01 10.28 -17.10
CA GLU A 116 17.04 10.23 -18.57
C GLU A 116 17.49 11.54 -19.18
N GLU A 117 17.02 12.67 -18.63
CA GLU A 117 17.42 13.99 -19.08
C GLU A 117 18.81 14.41 -18.56
N TRP A 118 19.39 13.68 -17.59
CA TRP A 118 20.60 14.08 -16.89
C TRP A 118 21.76 14.49 -17.80
N PRO A 119 22.13 13.71 -18.85
CA PRO A 119 23.23 14.10 -19.73
C PRO A 119 22.98 15.42 -20.46
N GLU A 120 21.74 15.68 -20.86
CA GLU A 120 21.36 16.92 -21.54
C GLU A 120 21.36 18.11 -20.59
N LEU A 121 20.92 17.92 -19.34
CA LEU A 121 20.95 18.96 -18.29
C LEU A 121 22.39 19.33 -17.93
N VAL A 122 23.28 18.34 -17.80
CA VAL A 122 24.71 18.57 -17.54
C VAL A 122 25.36 19.32 -18.70
N ALA A 123 25.10 18.89 -19.95
CA ALA A 123 25.63 19.57 -21.12
C ALA A 123 25.17 21.02 -21.22
N GLN A 124 23.89 21.29 -20.93
CA GLN A 124 23.34 22.64 -20.90
C GLN A 124 24.01 23.50 -19.83
N LEU A 125 24.13 23.01 -18.59
CA LEU A 125 24.76 23.74 -17.50
C LEU A 125 26.24 24.04 -17.78
N ALA A 126 26.95 23.12 -18.45
CA ALA A 126 28.33 23.33 -18.86
C ALA A 126 28.43 24.39 -19.97
N ALA A 127 27.55 24.36 -20.97
CA ALA A 127 27.51 25.34 -22.05
C ALA A 127 27.18 26.76 -21.54
N GLU A 128 26.33 26.87 -20.53
CA GLU A 128 25.97 28.13 -19.87
C GLU A 128 27.03 28.60 -18.86
N GLY A 129 28.13 27.86 -18.67
CA GLY A 129 29.21 28.19 -17.73
C GLY A 129 28.79 28.10 -16.26
N GLN A 130 27.69 27.40 -15.96
CA GLN A 130 27.19 27.23 -14.60
C GLN A 130 27.94 26.13 -13.82
N ILE A 131 28.58 25.21 -14.54
CA ILE A 131 29.46 24.16 -13.99
C ILE A 131 30.76 24.08 -14.79
N THR A 132 31.82 23.61 -14.13
CA THR A 132 33.12 23.37 -14.76
C THR A 132 33.14 22.07 -15.60
N PRO A 133 34.04 21.94 -16.59
CA PRO A 133 34.22 20.69 -17.33
C PRO A 133 34.52 19.49 -16.43
N GLU A 134 35.28 19.70 -15.36
CA GLU A 134 35.62 18.66 -14.38
C GLU A 134 34.37 18.21 -13.60
N GLN A 135 33.49 19.14 -13.21
CA GLN A 135 32.21 18.81 -12.60
C GLN A 135 31.30 18.07 -13.57
N ALA A 136 31.24 18.50 -14.83
CA ALA A 136 30.43 17.81 -15.84
C ALA A 136 30.90 16.36 -16.05
N GLN A 137 32.21 16.12 -16.06
CA GLN A 137 32.77 14.78 -16.16
C GLN A 137 32.50 13.93 -14.91
N ALA A 138 32.68 14.50 -13.71
CA ALA A 138 32.40 13.82 -12.45
C ALA A 138 30.91 13.46 -12.28
N HIS A 139 30.01 14.23 -12.89
CA HIS A 139 28.57 14.06 -12.83
C HIS A 139 27.97 13.60 -14.17
N ALA A 140 28.70 12.87 -15.00
CA ALA A 140 28.18 12.38 -16.28
C ALA A 140 26.99 11.40 -16.12
N PHE A 141 26.83 10.80 -14.94
CA PHE A 141 25.79 9.83 -14.62
C PHE A 141 25.10 10.16 -13.30
N MET A 142 23.79 9.93 -13.23
CA MET A 142 22.99 10.01 -12.00
C MET A 142 22.35 8.66 -11.70
N GLY A 143 22.86 7.97 -10.67
CA GLY A 143 22.26 6.72 -10.24
C GLY A 143 20.93 6.92 -9.54
N ILE A 144 19.90 6.13 -9.86
CA ILE A 144 18.60 6.22 -9.18
C ILE A 144 18.13 4.86 -8.70
N VAL A 145 17.80 4.79 -7.41
CA VAL A 145 17.12 3.66 -6.79
C VAL A 145 15.88 4.16 -6.06
N GLY A 146 14.74 3.54 -6.36
CA GLY A 146 13.43 3.85 -5.82
C GLY A 146 12.96 2.86 -4.76
N MET A 147 12.21 3.36 -3.78
CA MET A 147 11.42 2.56 -2.85
C MET A 147 9.99 3.09 -2.81
N VAL A 148 9.01 2.19 -2.73
CA VAL A 148 7.60 2.59 -2.75
C VAL A 148 7.11 2.93 -1.34
N GLY A 149 6.96 4.21 -1.07
CA GLY A 149 6.26 4.74 0.11
C GLY A 149 4.82 5.08 -0.23
N SER A 150 3.88 4.21 0.11
CA SER A 150 2.46 4.38 -0.17
C SER A 150 1.63 3.50 0.76
N ILE A 151 0.51 4.03 1.26
CA ILE A 151 -0.47 3.23 2.01
C ILE A 151 -1.38 2.40 1.09
N ASP A 152 -1.47 2.79 -0.18
CA ASP A 152 -2.49 2.30 -1.12
C ASP A 152 -2.22 0.84 -1.58
N ASN A 153 -0.97 0.38 -1.41
CA ASN A 153 -0.44 -0.90 -1.93
C ASN A 153 -0.76 -1.11 -3.42
N ASP A 154 -0.55 -0.06 -4.22
CA ASP A 154 -1.00 0.02 -5.60
C ASP A 154 0.10 -0.14 -6.65
N MET A 155 1.35 -0.36 -6.23
CA MET A 155 2.51 -0.40 -7.11
C MET A 155 2.93 -1.83 -7.48
N PHE A 156 3.01 -2.14 -8.78
CA PHE A 156 3.58 -3.39 -9.27
C PHE A 156 5.06 -3.48 -8.93
N GLY A 157 5.58 -4.71 -8.80
CA GLY A 157 6.98 -4.97 -8.47
C GLY A 157 7.23 -5.21 -6.97
N THR A 158 6.24 -4.94 -6.12
CA THR A 158 6.27 -5.27 -4.68
C THR A 158 4.92 -5.84 -4.22
N ASP A 159 4.95 -6.85 -3.35
CA ASP A 159 3.76 -7.44 -2.72
C ASP A 159 3.19 -6.50 -1.64
N MET A 160 4.05 -5.70 -1.02
CA MET A 160 3.73 -4.74 0.04
C MET A 160 4.52 -3.45 -0.16
N THR A 161 3.81 -2.32 -0.20
CA THR A 161 4.41 -0.97 -0.15
C THR A 161 4.66 -0.53 1.30
N ILE A 162 5.65 0.33 1.51
CA ILE A 162 5.95 0.89 2.83
C ILE A 162 4.75 1.71 3.31
N GLY A 163 4.16 1.29 4.43
CA GLY A 163 3.05 1.94 5.12
C GLY A 163 1.69 1.27 4.92
N ALA A 164 1.57 0.32 3.99
CA ALA A 164 0.30 -0.36 3.73
C ALA A 164 -0.17 -1.20 4.93
N ASP A 165 0.74 -1.90 5.63
CA ASP A 165 0.39 -2.68 6.82
C ASP A 165 0.00 -1.79 8.00
N THR A 166 0.68 -0.67 8.18
CA THR A 166 0.32 0.31 9.21
C THR A 166 -1.04 0.92 8.93
N ALA A 167 -1.32 1.32 7.69
CA ALA A 167 -2.63 1.84 7.32
C ALA A 167 -3.74 0.81 7.56
N LEU A 168 -3.51 -0.46 7.22
CA LEU A 168 -4.42 -1.55 7.52
C LEU A 168 -4.69 -1.71 9.03
N HIS A 169 -3.65 -1.60 9.87
CA HIS A 169 -3.84 -1.58 11.33
C HIS A 169 -4.67 -0.38 11.79
N ARG A 170 -4.45 0.82 11.23
CA ARG A 170 -5.25 2.02 11.56
C ARG A 170 -6.72 1.83 11.21
N ILE A 171 -7.00 1.25 10.05
CA ILE A 171 -8.37 0.96 9.61
C ILE A 171 -9.01 -0.08 10.53
N THR A 172 -8.32 -1.18 10.80
CA THR A 172 -8.84 -2.27 11.66
C THR A 172 -9.16 -1.75 13.06
N ASN A 173 -8.25 -0.99 13.69
CA ASN A 173 -8.50 -0.38 14.99
C ASN A 173 -9.72 0.56 15.01
N ALA A 174 -9.93 1.31 13.93
CA ALA A 174 -11.10 2.18 13.82
C ALA A 174 -12.39 1.37 13.67
N ILE A 175 -12.39 0.31 12.87
CA ILE A 175 -13.53 -0.59 12.72
C ILE A 175 -13.85 -1.30 14.03
N ASP A 176 -12.85 -1.80 14.76
CA ASP A 176 -13.04 -2.45 16.06
C ASP A 176 -13.68 -1.49 17.08
N ALA A 177 -13.23 -0.22 17.10
CA ALA A 177 -13.83 0.81 17.94
C ALA A 177 -15.29 1.08 17.55
N ILE A 178 -15.59 1.14 16.25
CA ILE A 178 -16.95 1.37 15.72
C ILE A 178 -17.87 0.17 16.00
N SER A 179 -17.39 -1.08 15.84
CA SER A 179 -18.22 -2.28 16.02
C SER A 179 -18.78 -2.37 17.43
N SER A 180 -18.02 -1.93 18.45
CA SER A 180 -18.51 -1.93 19.83
C SER A 180 -19.80 -1.09 20.03
N THR A 181 -19.90 0.07 19.38
CA THR A 181 -21.11 0.92 19.42
C THR A 181 -22.17 0.46 18.41
N ALA A 182 -21.76 -0.08 17.26
CA ALA A 182 -22.66 -0.63 16.26
C ALA A 182 -23.51 -1.78 16.82
N ALA A 183 -22.85 -2.76 17.48
CA ALA A 183 -23.52 -3.90 18.08
C ALA A 183 -24.45 -3.54 19.26
N SER A 184 -24.15 -2.43 19.94
CA SER A 184 -24.95 -1.91 21.06
C SER A 184 -26.28 -1.31 20.59
N HIS A 185 -26.27 -0.60 19.46
CA HIS A 185 -27.47 0.06 18.91
C HIS A 185 -28.10 -0.67 17.72
N GLN A 186 -27.58 -1.83 17.33
CA GLN A 186 -27.99 -2.60 16.15
C GLN A 186 -28.00 -1.78 14.85
N ARG A 187 -26.96 -0.96 14.67
CA ARG A 187 -26.83 -0.02 13.55
C ARG A 187 -26.04 -0.58 12.38
N ALA A 188 -26.27 0.02 11.22
CA ALA A 188 -25.38 -0.14 10.07
C ALA A 188 -24.33 0.96 10.04
N PHE A 189 -23.11 0.61 9.62
CA PHE A 189 -22.03 1.55 9.38
C PHE A 189 -21.48 1.40 7.97
N VAL A 190 -21.35 2.52 7.29
CA VAL A 190 -20.65 2.63 6.00
C VAL A 190 -19.34 3.35 6.25
N ILE A 191 -18.22 2.69 6.01
CA ILE A 191 -16.89 3.18 6.36
C ILE A 191 -16.07 3.43 5.09
N GLU A 192 -15.67 4.69 4.88
CA GLU A 192 -14.79 5.07 3.77
C GLU A 192 -13.33 4.83 4.13
N VAL A 193 -12.64 4.09 3.27
CA VAL A 193 -11.23 3.70 3.42
C VAL A 193 -10.41 4.26 2.24
N MET A 194 -9.21 4.76 2.54
CA MET A 194 -8.30 5.28 1.52
C MET A 194 -7.74 4.15 0.63
N GLY A 195 -7.12 4.52 -0.48
CA GLY A 195 -6.48 3.57 -1.40
C GLY A 195 -6.32 4.09 -2.82
N ARG A 196 -6.66 5.35 -3.06
CA ARG A 196 -6.79 6.00 -4.37
C ARG A 196 -7.69 5.18 -5.29
N ASN A 197 -7.11 4.52 -6.29
CA ASN A 197 -7.80 3.67 -7.26
C ASN A 197 -7.55 2.18 -6.97
N ALA A 198 -7.08 1.86 -5.76
CA ALA A 198 -6.80 0.51 -5.31
C ALA A 198 -7.73 0.10 -4.18
N GLY A 199 -8.29 -1.10 -4.29
CA GLY A 199 -9.15 -1.69 -3.28
C GLY A 199 -8.42 -2.48 -2.21
N TYR A 200 -7.08 -2.50 -2.19
CA TYR A 200 -6.30 -3.33 -1.26
C TYR A 200 -6.67 -3.10 0.20
N LEU A 201 -6.66 -1.85 0.65
CA LEU A 201 -6.99 -1.51 2.04
C LEU A 201 -8.44 -1.85 2.38
N ALA A 202 -9.39 -1.64 1.47
CA ALA A 202 -10.79 -2.00 1.67
C ALA A 202 -10.98 -3.54 1.73
N LEU A 203 -10.39 -4.28 0.79
CA LEU A 203 -10.43 -5.74 0.74
C LEU A 203 -9.83 -6.36 2.00
N MET A 204 -8.60 -5.97 2.35
CA MET A 204 -7.89 -6.56 3.47
C MET A 204 -8.49 -6.15 4.81
N SER A 205 -8.96 -4.91 4.96
CA SER A 205 -9.63 -4.49 6.19
C SER A 205 -10.98 -5.19 6.38
N THR A 206 -11.72 -5.47 5.30
CA THR A 206 -12.96 -6.27 5.37
C THR A 206 -12.66 -7.69 5.83
N LEU A 207 -11.62 -8.32 5.29
CA LEU A 207 -11.17 -9.65 5.73
C LEU A 207 -10.75 -9.65 7.20
N ALA A 208 -9.99 -8.64 7.64
CA ALA A 208 -9.43 -8.56 8.99
C ALA A 208 -10.48 -8.25 10.06
N SER A 209 -11.40 -7.33 9.77
CA SER A 209 -12.46 -6.92 10.71
C SER A 209 -13.68 -7.86 10.70
N GLY A 210 -13.83 -8.68 9.65
CA GLY A 210 -15.03 -9.48 9.47
C GLY A 210 -16.25 -8.66 9.04
N ALA A 211 -16.04 -7.46 8.49
CA ALA A 211 -17.08 -6.66 7.88
C ALA A 211 -17.84 -7.43 6.78
N ASP A 212 -19.06 -6.99 6.52
CA ASP A 212 -20.06 -7.79 5.82
C ASP A 212 -20.05 -7.60 4.31
N TRP A 213 -19.53 -6.46 3.85
CA TRP A 213 -19.44 -6.14 2.45
C TRP A 213 -18.27 -5.20 2.16
N ALA A 214 -17.67 -5.34 0.98
CA ALA A 214 -16.63 -4.46 0.48
C ALA A 214 -16.97 -3.98 -0.93
N LEU A 215 -16.79 -2.69 -1.18
CA LEU A 215 -16.86 -2.10 -2.52
C LEU A 215 -15.45 -1.66 -2.94
N ILE A 216 -14.92 -2.32 -3.97
CA ILE A 216 -13.57 -2.10 -4.47
C ILE A 216 -13.58 -1.79 -5.98
N PRO A 217 -12.68 -0.94 -6.48
CA PRO A 217 -12.62 -0.58 -7.91
C PRO A 217 -12.24 -1.75 -8.82
N GLU A 218 -11.50 -2.75 -8.31
CA GLU A 218 -11.07 -3.90 -9.13
C GLU A 218 -12.18 -4.91 -9.40
N SER A 219 -13.26 -4.88 -8.62
CA SER A 219 -14.44 -5.72 -8.81
C SER A 219 -15.70 -4.93 -8.47
N PRO A 220 -16.14 -4.04 -9.38
CA PRO A 220 -17.41 -3.36 -9.23
C PRO A 220 -18.56 -4.36 -9.04
N PRO A 221 -19.63 -3.98 -8.34
CA PRO A 221 -20.78 -4.84 -8.18
C PRO A 221 -21.44 -5.23 -9.52
N ASP A 222 -21.91 -6.47 -9.60
CA ASP A 222 -22.55 -7.03 -10.80
C ASP A 222 -24.04 -6.63 -10.87
N GLY A 223 -24.52 -6.25 -12.06
CA GLY A 223 -25.94 -5.96 -12.32
C GLY A 223 -26.37 -4.53 -11.97
N ASP A 224 -27.60 -4.16 -12.35
CA ASP A 224 -28.16 -2.81 -12.11
C ASP A 224 -28.82 -2.69 -10.73
N GLU A 225 -29.00 -3.80 -10.01
CA GLU A 225 -29.63 -3.86 -8.68
C GLU A 225 -28.66 -4.37 -7.60
N TRP A 226 -27.40 -3.98 -7.68
CA TRP A 226 -26.39 -4.44 -6.73
C TRP A 226 -26.69 -3.98 -5.29
N GLU A 227 -27.39 -2.86 -5.12
CA GLU A 227 -27.86 -2.37 -3.83
C GLU A 227 -28.83 -3.39 -3.21
N ALA A 228 -29.71 -3.97 -4.01
CA ALA A 228 -30.66 -4.99 -3.56
C ALA A 228 -29.93 -6.27 -3.14
N GLN A 229 -28.92 -6.68 -3.91
CA GLN A 229 -28.10 -7.86 -3.58
C GLN A 229 -27.32 -7.66 -2.27
N MET A 230 -26.70 -6.50 -2.10
CA MET A 230 -26.01 -6.14 -0.87
C MET A 230 -26.98 -6.14 0.31
N CYS A 231 -28.13 -5.47 0.19
CA CYS A 231 -29.13 -5.41 1.24
C CYS A 231 -29.66 -6.81 1.63
N ALA A 232 -29.91 -7.68 0.65
CA ALA A 232 -30.34 -9.05 0.91
C ALA A 232 -29.31 -9.84 1.73
N VAL A 233 -28.01 -9.70 1.43
CA VAL A 233 -26.94 -10.38 2.19
C VAL A 233 -26.82 -9.84 3.62
N LEU A 234 -27.04 -8.54 3.82
CA LEU A 234 -27.01 -7.91 5.15
C LEU A 234 -28.22 -8.33 5.99
N ASP A 235 -29.41 -8.31 5.42
CA ASP A 235 -30.66 -8.74 6.08
C ASP A 235 -30.59 -10.22 6.47
N GLU A 236 -30.16 -11.09 5.56
CA GLU A 236 -29.92 -12.51 5.85
C GLU A 236 -28.92 -12.69 7.01
N GLY A 237 -27.89 -11.84 7.05
CA GLY A 237 -26.94 -11.80 8.17
C GLY A 237 -27.61 -11.50 9.51
N ARG A 238 -28.47 -10.48 9.56
CA ARG A 238 -29.21 -10.08 10.77
C ARG A 238 -30.19 -11.15 11.22
N GLN A 239 -30.92 -11.76 10.29
CA GLN A 239 -31.84 -12.87 10.59
C GLN A 239 -31.12 -14.06 11.21
N ASN A 240 -29.83 -14.25 10.89
CA ASN A 240 -28.96 -15.27 11.47
C ASN A 240 -28.22 -14.83 12.75
N GLY A 241 -28.65 -13.72 13.38
CA GLY A 241 -28.18 -13.27 14.69
C GLY A 241 -27.03 -12.28 14.66
N ARG A 242 -26.63 -11.75 13.49
CA ARG A 242 -25.70 -10.62 13.42
C ARG A 242 -26.34 -9.37 14.00
N ARG A 243 -25.59 -8.65 14.85
CA ARG A 243 -26.14 -7.49 15.58
C ARG A 243 -25.90 -6.17 14.85
N ASP A 244 -24.84 -6.07 14.07
CA ASP A 244 -24.41 -4.89 13.32
C ASP A 244 -24.18 -5.24 11.84
N SER A 245 -24.23 -4.22 10.99
CA SER A 245 -23.90 -4.33 9.56
C SER A 245 -22.77 -3.35 9.25
N ILE A 246 -21.62 -3.83 8.74
CA ILE A 246 -20.50 -2.97 8.37
C ILE A 246 -20.19 -3.14 6.88
N VAL A 247 -20.29 -2.04 6.13
CA VAL A 247 -19.94 -1.96 4.72
C VAL A 247 -18.70 -1.09 4.55
N ILE A 248 -17.65 -1.65 3.97
CA ILE A 248 -16.41 -0.94 3.66
C ILE A 248 -16.46 -0.44 2.22
N VAL A 249 -16.18 0.85 2.02
CA VAL A 249 -16.17 1.50 0.70
C VAL A 249 -14.78 2.05 0.44
N ALA A 250 -14.10 1.54 -0.59
CA ALA A 250 -12.87 2.16 -1.05
C ALA A 250 -13.15 3.56 -1.61
N GLU A 251 -12.29 4.54 -1.36
CA GLU A 251 -12.51 5.93 -1.83
C GLU A 251 -12.67 6.04 -3.36
N GLY A 252 -12.03 5.12 -4.09
CA GLY A 252 -12.13 4.95 -5.54
C GLY A 252 -13.14 3.93 -6.02
N ALA A 253 -14.08 3.47 -5.18
CA ALA A 253 -15.11 2.51 -5.58
C ALA A 253 -15.97 3.06 -6.74
N VAL A 254 -16.22 2.21 -7.73
CA VAL A 254 -17.03 2.51 -8.91
C VAL A 254 -18.01 1.38 -9.21
N ASP A 255 -19.09 1.70 -9.93
CA ASP A 255 -19.99 0.72 -10.53
C ASP A 255 -19.43 0.19 -11.86
N LYS A 256 -20.12 -0.78 -12.47
CA LYS A 256 -19.73 -1.36 -13.77
C LYS A 256 -19.70 -0.36 -14.93
N PHE A 257 -20.36 0.79 -14.78
CA PHE A 257 -20.38 1.87 -15.76
C PHE A 257 -19.27 2.90 -15.52
N GLY A 258 -18.54 2.80 -14.41
CA GLY A 258 -17.49 3.72 -14.00
C GLY A 258 -17.99 4.92 -13.18
N ASN A 259 -19.26 4.92 -12.76
CA ASN A 259 -19.77 5.96 -11.86
C ASN A 259 -19.26 5.69 -10.45
N ARG A 260 -18.88 6.75 -9.74
CA ARG A 260 -18.38 6.64 -8.36
C ARG A 260 -19.48 6.16 -7.42
N ILE A 261 -19.19 5.15 -6.60
CA ILE A 261 -20.05 4.71 -5.51
C ILE A 261 -19.60 5.42 -4.24
N THR A 262 -20.44 6.31 -3.70
CA THR A 262 -20.14 7.07 -2.49
C THR A 262 -20.70 6.40 -1.24
N CYS A 263 -20.11 6.67 -0.07
CA CYS A 263 -20.66 6.17 1.20
C CYS A 263 -22.10 6.65 1.44
N GLU A 264 -22.44 7.85 0.99
CA GLU A 264 -23.78 8.40 1.09
C GLU A 264 -24.78 7.66 0.19
N HIS A 265 -24.36 7.20 -0.99
CA HIS A 265 -25.17 6.34 -1.84
C HIS A 265 -25.49 5.02 -1.12
N VAL A 266 -24.47 4.36 -0.57
CA VAL A 266 -24.65 3.11 0.19
C VAL A 266 -25.56 3.33 1.40
N ARG A 267 -25.37 4.43 2.15
CA ARG A 267 -26.21 4.79 3.31
C ARG A 267 -27.69 4.86 2.94
N LYS A 268 -28.02 5.59 1.87
CA LYS A 268 -29.40 5.71 1.39
C LYS A 268 -29.98 4.36 1.00
N ALA A 269 -29.20 3.53 0.32
CA ALA A 269 -29.66 2.20 -0.09
C ALA A 269 -30.04 1.32 1.11
N LEU A 270 -29.25 1.38 2.20
CA LEU A 270 -29.52 0.66 3.44
C LEU A 270 -30.77 1.21 4.17
N GLU A 271 -30.90 2.53 4.25
CA GLU A 271 -32.06 3.16 4.91
C GLU A 271 -33.37 2.92 4.15
N GLU A 272 -33.36 3.03 2.83
CA GLU A 272 -34.55 2.86 1.99
C GLU A 272 -35.01 1.39 1.92
N ARG A 273 -34.06 0.45 1.83
CA ARG A 273 -34.37 -0.98 1.60
C ARG A 273 -34.49 -1.79 2.88
N LEU A 274 -33.69 -1.49 3.90
CA LEU A 274 -33.64 -2.25 5.16
C LEU A 274 -34.24 -1.49 6.35
N GLN A 275 -34.52 -0.19 6.22
CA GLN A 275 -35.00 0.66 7.31
C GLN A 275 -34.05 0.69 8.53
N GLU A 276 -32.75 0.50 8.28
CA GLU A 276 -31.71 0.47 9.31
C GLU A 276 -31.17 1.87 9.62
N ASP A 277 -31.01 2.22 10.90
CA ASP A 277 -30.29 3.44 11.30
C ASP A 277 -28.81 3.32 10.90
N THR A 278 -28.44 4.07 9.86
CA THR A 278 -27.14 3.95 9.19
C THR A 278 -26.27 5.17 9.46
N ARG A 279 -24.98 4.95 9.71
CA ARG A 279 -23.99 6.02 9.91
C ARG A 279 -22.84 5.89 8.92
N VAL A 280 -22.38 7.03 8.41
CA VAL A 280 -21.20 7.11 7.55
C VAL A 280 -20.01 7.55 8.40
N THR A 281 -18.89 6.86 8.26
CA THR A 281 -17.61 7.27 8.85
C THR A 281 -16.54 7.35 7.78
N ILE A 282 -15.99 8.53 7.55
CA ILE A 282 -14.86 8.73 6.65
C ILE A 282 -13.60 8.77 7.53
N LEU A 283 -12.77 7.73 7.47
CA LEU A 283 -11.58 7.64 8.32
C LEU A 283 -10.57 8.74 7.98
N GLY A 284 -10.41 9.05 6.69
CA GLY A 284 -9.48 10.07 6.21
C GLY A 284 -8.04 9.81 6.64
N HIS A 285 -7.32 10.88 7.01
CA HIS A 285 -5.86 10.86 7.18
C HIS A 285 -5.36 10.12 8.43
N VAL A 286 -6.25 9.64 9.31
CA VAL A 286 -5.85 8.75 10.43
C VAL A 286 -5.22 7.43 9.93
N GLN A 287 -5.42 7.11 8.65
CA GLN A 287 -4.85 5.98 7.93
C GLN A 287 -3.41 6.23 7.46
N ARG A 288 -2.99 7.50 7.31
CA ARG A 288 -1.61 7.89 6.95
C ARG A 288 -0.72 8.15 8.16
N GLY A 289 -1.33 8.60 9.26
CA GLY A 289 -0.62 8.94 10.49
C GLY A 289 -0.35 7.75 11.42
N GLY A 290 0.36 8.03 12.51
CA GLY A 290 0.67 7.08 13.57
C GLY A 290 2.03 6.41 13.43
N SER A 291 2.45 5.73 14.50
CA SER A 291 3.70 4.97 14.49
C SER A 291 3.61 3.78 13.53
N PRO A 292 4.67 3.51 12.74
CA PRO A 292 4.70 2.35 11.87
C PRO A 292 4.58 1.05 12.66
N SER A 293 3.90 0.07 12.06
CA SER A 293 3.80 -1.29 12.56
C SER A 293 5.16 -1.97 12.61
N ALA A 294 5.27 -3.11 13.30
CA ALA A 294 6.50 -3.89 13.29
C ALA A 294 6.88 -4.35 11.88
N PHE A 295 5.89 -4.68 11.04
CA PHE A 295 6.11 -5.08 9.66
C PHE A 295 6.70 -3.93 8.84
N ASP A 296 6.09 -2.74 8.86
CA ASP A 296 6.59 -1.61 8.08
C ASP A 296 7.96 -1.13 8.56
N ARG A 297 8.27 -1.22 9.86
CA ARG A 297 9.62 -0.93 10.37
C ARG A 297 10.66 -1.89 9.79
N ASN A 298 10.38 -3.18 9.81
CA ASN A 298 11.29 -4.22 9.34
C ASN A 298 11.44 -4.16 7.82
N LEU A 299 10.32 -4.12 7.10
CA LEU A 299 10.28 -4.00 5.64
C LEU A 299 11.10 -2.79 5.18
N SER A 300 10.76 -1.60 5.66
CA SER A 300 11.43 -0.36 5.27
C SER A 300 12.93 -0.38 5.56
N THR A 301 13.32 -1.00 6.67
CA THR A 301 14.74 -1.16 7.03
C THR A 301 15.46 -2.04 6.01
N LEU A 302 14.91 -3.21 5.68
CA LEU A 302 15.52 -4.14 4.73
C LEU A 302 15.58 -3.56 3.31
N LEU A 303 14.51 -2.89 2.86
CA LEU A 303 14.50 -2.22 1.56
C LEU A 303 15.53 -1.09 1.51
N GLY A 304 15.67 -0.31 2.60
CA GLY A 304 16.64 0.79 2.67
C GLY A 304 18.09 0.33 2.61
N VAL A 305 18.44 -0.80 3.23
CA VAL A 305 19.77 -1.41 3.10
C VAL A 305 20.02 -1.81 1.65
N ALA A 306 19.12 -2.60 1.06
CA ALA A 306 19.25 -3.07 -0.31
C ALA A 306 19.26 -1.93 -1.35
N ALA A 307 18.61 -0.80 -1.06
CA ALA A 307 18.64 0.38 -1.92
C ALA A 307 20.04 0.97 -2.04
N VAL A 308 20.78 1.06 -0.94
CA VAL A 308 22.17 1.55 -0.96
C VAL A 308 23.09 0.57 -1.65
N GLU A 309 22.99 -0.72 -1.31
CA GLU A 309 23.77 -1.79 -1.96
C GLU A 309 23.56 -1.77 -3.48
N LYS A 310 22.30 -1.64 -3.93
CA LYS A 310 21.99 -1.57 -5.35
C LYS A 310 22.50 -0.28 -5.99
N LEU A 311 22.40 0.87 -5.30
CA LEU A 311 22.86 2.16 -5.81
C LEU A 311 24.38 2.16 -6.05
N MET A 312 25.14 1.56 -5.14
CA MET A 312 26.60 1.41 -5.27
C MET A 312 27.01 0.50 -6.43
N ALA A 313 26.17 -0.48 -6.76
CA ALA A 313 26.39 -1.43 -7.83
C ALA A 313 25.87 -0.94 -9.20
N LEU A 314 25.46 0.32 -9.34
CA LEU A 314 25.03 0.87 -10.63
C LEU A 314 26.21 1.24 -11.51
N GLU A 315 26.05 0.97 -12.80
CA GLU A 315 26.93 1.39 -13.90
C GLU A 315 26.25 2.51 -14.71
N VAL A 316 27.00 3.22 -15.56
CA VAL A 316 26.52 4.42 -16.31
C VAL A 316 25.27 4.15 -17.15
N ASP A 317 25.09 2.92 -17.66
CA ASP A 317 23.94 2.53 -18.47
C ASP A 317 22.83 1.83 -17.67
N SER A 318 22.98 1.75 -16.34
CA SER A 318 21.98 1.13 -15.50
C SER A 318 20.65 1.88 -15.56
N PRO A 319 19.51 1.18 -15.73
CA PRO A 319 18.20 1.80 -15.59
C PRO A 319 17.98 2.23 -14.13
N ALA A 320 16.97 3.06 -13.90
CA ALA A 320 16.47 3.25 -12.55
C ALA A 320 15.87 1.93 -12.04
N TYR A 321 16.14 1.58 -10.78
CA TYR A 321 15.65 0.36 -10.16
C TYR A 321 14.65 0.66 -9.06
N LEU A 322 13.71 -0.26 -8.85
CA LEU A 322 12.81 -0.30 -7.71
C LEU A 322 13.22 -1.43 -6.77
N ILE A 323 13.33 -1.13 -5.48
CA ILE A 323 13.49 -2.12 -4.41
C ILE A 323 12.11 -2.43 -3.83
N GLY A 324 11.74 -3.70 -3.86
CA GLY A 324 10.44 -4.19 -3.40
C GLY A 324 10.56 -5.51 -2.65
N LEU A 325 9.41 -6.07 -2.29
CA LEU A 325 9.28 -7.37 -1.63
C LEU A 325 8.51 -8.33 -2.55
N LYS A 326 9.02 -9.54 -2.77
CA LYS A 326 8.24 -10.62 -3.40
C LYS A 326 8.46 -11.93 -2.65
N GLY A 327 7.38 -12.59 -2.23
CA GLY A 327 7.47 -13.86 -1.50
C GLY A 327 8.30 -13.73 -0.20
N ASN A 328 8.15 -12.61 0.50
CA ASN A 328 8.91 -12.25 1.70
C ASN A 328 10.44 -12.19 1.50
N ARG A 329 10.89 -11.89 0.28
CA ARG A 329 12.29 -11.63 -0.05
C ARG A 329 12.43 -10.28 -0.74
N VAL A 330 13.50 -9.56 -0.44
CA VAL A 330 13.82 -8.31 -1.13
C VAL A 330 14.14 -8.62 -2.59
N VAL A 331 13.56 -7.84 -3.49
CA VAL A 331 13.78 -7.95 -4.93
C VAL A 331 14.14 -6.59 -5.51
N VAL A 332 14.90 -6.64 -6.60
CA VAL A 332 15.27 -5.48 -7.39
C VAL A 332 14.63 -5.64 -8.76
N SER A 333 13.93 -4.63 -9.25
CA SER A 333 13.23 -4.68 -10.53
C SER A 333 13.43 -3.37 -11.32
N PRO A 334 13.48 -3.39 -12.65
CA PRO A 334 13.52 -2.15 -13.43
C PRO A 334 12.32 -1.26 -13.10
N LEU A 335 12.58 -0.01 -12.76
CA LEU A 335 11.54 0.89 -12.23
C LEU A 335 10.44 1.13 -13.27
N MET A 336 10.81 1.41 -14.52
CA MET A 336 9.84 1.77 -15.56
C MET A 336 8.97 0.61 -16.01
N GLU A 337 9.46 -0.63 -15.90
CA GLU A 337 8.62 -1.82 -16.09
C GLU A 337 7.54 -1.91 -15.01
N CYS A 338 7.90 -1.61 -13.75
CA CYS A 338 6.97 -1.59 -12.63
C CYS A 338 5.93 -0.48 -12.79
N VAL A 339 6.36 0.74 -13.16
CA VAL A 339 5.47 1.89 -13.44
C VAL A 339 4.49 1.56 -14.57
N ALA A 340 4.97 0.96 -15.67
CA ALA A 340 4.12 0.61 -16.80
C ALA A 340 3.03 -0.41 -16.41
N GLN A 341 3.40 -1.44 -15.64
CA GLN A 341 2.45 -2.43 -15.12
C GLN A 341 1.43 -1.80 -14.16
N THR A 342 1.85 -0.90 -13.28
CA THR A 342 0.95 -0.14 -12.39
C THR A 342 -0.06 0.68 -13.18
N ARG A 343 0.37 1.38 -14.23
CA ARG A 343 -0.53 2.15 -15.11
C ARG A 343 -1.50 1.26 -15.87
N ALA A 344 -1.07 0.07 -16.30
CA ALA A 344 -1.95 -0.88 -16.98
C ALA A 344 -3.13 -1.34 -16.10
N VAL A 345 -3.00 -1.37 -14.77
CA VAL A 345 -4.14 -1.63 -13.85
C VAL A 345 -5.17 -0.50 -13.95
N ASN A 346 -4.71 0.75 -13.87
CA ASN A 346 -5.59 1.92 -13.94
C ASN A 346 -6.28 2.03 -15.30
N GLU A 347 -5.54 1.77 -16.38
CA GLU A 347 -6.09 1.70 -17.74
C GLU A 347 -7.15 0.62 -17.88
N ALA A 348 -6.92 -0.58 -17.32
CA ALA A 348 -7.90 -1.66 -17.35
C ALA A 348 -9.19 -1.28 -16.60
N ILE A 349 -9.10 -0.61 -15.46
CA ILE A 349 -10.27 -0.10 -14.72
C ILE A 349 -11.01 0.96 -15.56
N GLN A 350 -10.30 1.91 -16.17
CA GLN A 350 -10.91 2.94 -17.03
C GLN A 350 -11.60 2.35 -18.26
N GLN A 351 -11.01 1.31 -18.85
CA GLN A 351 -11.56 0.56 -19.98
C GLN A 351 -12.66 -0.43 -19.58
N ARG A 352 -12.99 -0.52 -18.27
CA ARG A 352 -13.97 -1.45 -17.70
C ARG A 352 -13.60 -2.93 -17.90
N ASP A 353 -12.32 -3.22 -18.10
CA ASP A 353 -11.76 -4.57 -18.11
C ASP A 353 -11.34 -4.97 -16.68
N PHE A 354 -12.35 -5.14 -15.82
CA PHE A 354 -12.14 -5.45 -14.40
C PHE A 354 -11.48 -6.82 -14.20
N LYS A 355 -11.70 -7.77 -15.13
CA LYS A 355 -11.04 -9.08 -15.10
C LYS A 355 -9.53 -8.94 -15.29
N ARG A 356 -9.09 -8.10 -16.23
CA ARG A 356 -7.67 -7.78 -16.40
C ARG A 356 -7.12 -7.01 -15.22
N ALA A 357 -7.85 -6.02 -14.69
CA ALA A 357 -7.42 -5.26 -13.50
C ALA A 357 -7.15 -6.20 -12.31
N MET A 358 -8.08 -7.11 -12.03
CA MET A 358 -7.96 -8.14 -10.99
C MET A 358 -6.78 -9.10 -11.23
N THR A 359 -6.44 -9.38 -12.49
CA THR A 359 -5.28 -10.20 -12.87
C THR A 359 -3.96 -9.48 -12.63
N LEU A 360 -3.90 -8.19 -12.97
CA LEU A 360 -2.70 -7.37 -12.81
C LEU A 360 -2.36 -7.08 -11.34
N ARG A 361 -3.34 -7.10 -10.43
CA ARG A 361 -3.09 -7.05 -8.96
C ARG A 361 -2.36 -8.28 -8.42
N GLY A 362 -2.29 -9.36 -9.18
CA GLY A 362 -1.57 -10.57 -8.82
C GLY A 362 -2.39 -11.55 -7.98
N ARG A 363 -1.84 -12.75 -7.86
CA ARG A 363 -2.53 -13.93 -7.32
C ARG A 363 -2.99 -13.76 -5.86
N ASN A 364 -2.16 -13.16 -5.00
CA ASN A 364 -2.52 -12.98 -3.59
C ASN A 364 -3.77 -12.11 -3.43
N PHE A 365 -3.91 -11.05 -4.23
CA PHE A 365 -5.09 -10.18 -4.20
C PHE A 365 -6.34 -10.95 -4.63
N GLN A 366 -6.24 -11.78 -5.67
CA GLN A 366 -7.34 -12.63 -6.14
C GLN A 366 -7.77 -13.65 -5.10
N GLU A 367 -6.81 -14.36 -4.51
CA GLU A 367 -7.09 -15.37 -3.48
C GLU A 367 -7.74 -14.73 -2.25
N SER A 368 -7.28 -13.54 -1.83
CA SER A 368 -7.92 -12.75 -0.78
C SER A 368 -9.35 -12.35 -1.15
N PHE A 369 -9.58 -11.89 -2.38
CA PHE A 369 -10.91 -11.54 -2.86
C PHE A 369 -11.88 -12.73 -2.89
N GLU A 370 -11.43 -13.90 -3.37
CA GLU A 370 -12.20 -15.14 -3.36
C GLU A 370 -12.50 -15.63 -1.95
N ALA A 371 -11.52 -15.54 -1.05
CA ALA A 371 -11.70 -15.82 0.37
C ALA A 371 -12.77 -14.90 0.97
N LEU A 372 -12.71 -13.59 0.69
CA LEU A 372 -13.69 -12.63 1.19
C LEU A 372 -15.11 -13.02 0.73
N ARG A 373 -15.30 -13.26 -0.57
CA ARG A 373 -16.61 -13.66 -1.15
C ARG A 373 -17.17 -14.94 -0.53
N THR A 374 -16.32 -15.79 0.05
CA THR A 374 -16.74 -16.98 0.78
C THR A 374 -17.09 -16.64 2.23
N LEU A 375 -16.28 -15.80 2.89
CA LEU A 375 -16.41 -15.51 4.31
C LEU A 375 -17.57 -14.57 4.65
N VAL A 376 -17.96 -13.66 3.75
CA VAL A 376 -19.05 -12.69 4.00
C VAL A 376 -20.46 -13.26 3.86
N ARG A 377 -20.62 -14.40 3.15
CA ARG A 377 -21.94 -15.03 2.93
C ARG A 377 -22.60 -15.41 4.24
N ALA A 378 -23.89 -15.12 4.41
CA ALA A 378 -24.62 -15.60 5.60
C ALA A 378 -24.81 -17.12 5.57
N HIS A 379 -25.09 -17.70 4.40
CA HIS A 379 -25.22 -19.15 4.21
C HIS A 379 -24.14 -19.75 3.28
N PRO A 380 -23.71 -21.00 3.54
CA PRO A 380 -22.84 -21.72 2.61
C PRO A 380 -23.56 -22.00 1.30
N ARG A 381 -22.82 -22.12 0.20
CA ARG A 381 -23.39 -22.60 -1.08
C ARG A 381 -24.00 -23.99 -0.91
N LEU A 382 -25.16 -24.18 -1.55
CA LEU A 382 -25.74 -25.51 -1.68
C LEU A 382 -24.77 -26.40 -2.49
N PRO A 383 -24.40 -27.59 -1.96
CA PRO A 383 -23.51 -28.49 -2.67
C PRO A 383 -24.17 -29.02 -3.94
N SER A 384 -23.40 -29.14 -5.02
CA SER A 384 -23.89 -29.80 -6.24
C SER A 384 -24.12 -31.30 -5.98
N PRO A 385 -25.06 -31.96 -6.68
CA PRO A 385 -25.44 -33.36 -6.41
C PRO A 385 -24.26 -34.35 -6.38
N ASN A 386 -23.24 -34.13 -7.24
CA ASN A 386 -22.06 -35.00 -7.36
C ASN A 386 -20.82 -34.46 -6.62
N GLN A 387 -20.98 -33.44 -5.78
CA GLN A 387 -19.86 -32.84 -5.05
C GLN A 387 -19.40 -33.75 -3.91
N ARG A 388 -18.10 -34.01 -3.82
CA ARG A 388 -17.50 -34.79 -2.73
C ARG A 388 -17.74 -34.08 -1.39
N ARG A 389 -18.33 -34.78 -0.43
CA ARG A 389 -18.60 -34.29 0.93
C ARG A 389 -17.74 -35.05 1.93
N LEU A 390 -17.02 -34.31 2.75
CA LEU A 390 -16.16 -34.85 3.80
C LEU A 390 -16.72 -34.49 5.17
N LYS A 391 -16.36 -35.27 6.19
CA LYS A 391 -16.52 -34.94 7.60
C LYS A 391 -15.15 -34.50 8.12
N ILE A 392 -15.00 -33.23 8.47
CA ILE A 392 -13.70 -32.63 8.81
C ILE A 392 -13.77 -32.11 10.24
N ALA A 393 -12.87 -32.58 11.09
CA ALA A 393 -12.70 -32.07 12.44
C ALA A 393 -11.62 -30.97 12.45
N VAL A 394 -11.88 -29.87 13.15
CA VAL A 394 -10.92 -28.78 13.38
C VAL A 394 -10.55 -28.81 14.86
N VAL A 395 -9.25 -28.85 15.14
CA VAL A 395 -8.70 -28.92 16.49
C VAL A 395 -7.58 -27.90 16.64
N ASN A 396 -7.59 -27.19 17.76
CA ASN A 396 -6.48 -26.35 18.20
C ASN A 396 -5.63 -27.15 19.19
N SER A 397 -4.31 -27.08 19.07
CA SER A 397 -3.38 -27.77 19.96
C SER A 397 -2.14 -26.92 20.24
N GLY A 398 -1.61 -27.00 21.46
CA GLY A 398 -0.52 -26.16 21.95
C GLY A 398 -1.01 -24.89 22.66
N ALA A 399 -0.09 -23.96 22.89
CA ALA A 399 -0.40 -22.68 23.54
C ALA A 399 -1.28 -21.81 22.63
N PRO A 400 -2.23 -21.04 23.19
CA PRO A 400 -3.02 -20.08 22.41
C PRO A 400 -2.14 -19.04 21.72
N ALA A 401 -2.44 -18.75 20.45
CA ALA A 401 -1.81 -17.70 19.66
C ALA A 401 -2.85 -16.81 18.98
N PRO A 402 -2.62 -15.48 18.87
CA PRO A 402 -3.47 -14.61 18.07
C PRO A 402 -3.61 -15.14 16.63
N GLY A 403 -4.84 -15.14 16.12
CA GLY A 403 -5.15 -15.65 14.77
C GLY A 403 -5.65 -17.10 14.71
N MET A 404 -5.51 -17.90 15.78
CA MET A 404 -6.06 -19.27 15.81
C MET A 404 -7.58 -19.27 15.58
N ASN A 405 -8.32 -18.35 16.22
CA ASN A 405 -9.76 -18.23 16.02
C ASN A 405 -10.12 -17.81 14.59
N THR A 406 -9.33 -16.93 13.98
CA THR A 406 -9.51 -16.50 12.59
C THR A 406 -9.29 -17.67 11.63
N ALA A 407 -8.25 -18.49 11.88
CA ALA A 407 -7.98 -19.69 11.09
C ALA A 407 -9.11 -20.73 11.23
N VAL A 408 -9.60 -21.00 12.45
CA VAL A 408 -10.74 -21.88 12.68
C VAL A 408 -11.99 -21.36 11.97
N ARG A 409 -12.32 -20.07 12.12
CA ARG A 409 -13.47 -19.45 11.44
C ARG A 409 -13.37 -19.62 9.93
N ALA A 410 -12.20 -19.33 9.34
CA ALA A 410 -12.00 -19.45 7.91
C ALA A 410 -12.10 -20.90 7.41
N ALA A 411 -11.50 -21.85 8.13
CA ALA A 411 -11.56 -23.28 7.81
C ALA A 411 -13.00 -23.80 7.88
N VAL A 412 -13.74 -23.47 8.94
CA VAL A 412 -15.13 -23.90 9.13
C VAL A 412 -16.04 -23.31 8.06
N ARG A 413 -16.01 -21.99 7.84
CA ARG A 413 -16.86 -21.36 6.80
C ARG A 413 -16.50 -21.84 5.40
N GLY A 414 -15.21 -21.99 5.10
CA GLY A 414 -14.73 -22.50 3.82
C GLY A 414 -15.15 -23.95 3.57
N GLY A 415 -15.06 -24.81 4.59
CA GLY A 415 -15.50 -26.20 4.52
C GLY A 415 -17.01 -26.33 4.34
N LEU A 416 -17.80 -25.58 5.13
CA LEU A 416 -19.26 -25.53 4.99
C LEU A 416 -19.68 -25.05 3.60
N ASN A 417 -19.02 -24.00 3.08
CA ASN A 417 -19.29 -23.49 1.72
C ASN A 417 -18.96 -24.49 0.61
N LYS A 418 -18.07 -25.47 0.87
CA LYS A 418 -17.78 -26.61 -0.01
C LYS A 418 -18.67 -27.83 0.29
N GLY A 419 -19.72 -27.68 1.09
CA GLY A 419 -20.65 -28.75 1.44
C GLY A 419 -20.08 -29.82 2.39
N HIS A 420 -18.95 -29.56 3.04
CA HIS A 420 -18.39 -30.45 4.04
C HIS A 420 -19.12 -30.29 5.38
N GLN A 421 -19.16 -31.36 6.16
CA GLN A 421 -19.63 -31.32 7.53
C GLN A 421 -18.44 -31.02 8.45
N MET A 422 -18.49 -29.89 9.15
CA MET A 422 -17.40 -29.42 10.01
C MET A 422 -17.69 -29.74 11.48
N PHE A 423 -16.70 -30.25 12.19
CA PHE A 423 -16.78 -30.57 13.63
C PHE A 423 -15.71 -29.79 14.39
N GLY A 424 -16.08 -29.15 15.50
CA GLY A 424 -15.14 -28.51 16.41
C GLY A 424 -14.72 -29.47 17.51
N VAL A 425 -13.41 -29.73 17.65
CA VAL A 425 -12.86 -30.50 18.76
C VAL A 425 -12.47 -29.53 19.86
N TYR A 426 -13.27 -29.50 20.92
CA TYR A 426 -13.03 -28.65 22.08
C TYR A 426 -11.91 -29.23 22.95
N ASN A 427 -11.14 -28.36 23.61
CA ASN A 427 -10.07 -28.74 24.54
C ASN A 427 -8.97 -29.64 23.93
N GLY A 428 -8.68 -29.44 22.64
CA GLY A 428 -7.59 -30.11 21.94
C GLY A 428 -7.70 -31.64 21.95
N PHE A 429 -6.56 -32.33 21.93
CA PHE A 429 -6.53 -33.80 21.96
C PHE A 429 -7.10 -34.40 23.25
N GLN A 430 -7.10 -33.66 24.36
CA GLN A 430 -7.69 -34.13 25.61
C GLN A 430 -9.22 -34.19 25.51
N GLY A 431 -9.85 -33.15 24.96
CA GLY A 431 -11.29 -33.18 24.71
C GLY A 431 -11.70 -34.04 23.51
N LEU A 432 -10.77 -34.41 22.62
CA LEU A 432 -11.02 -35.45 21.61
C LEU A 432 -11.08 -36.86 22.21
N ARG A 433 -10.25 -37.10 23.24
CA ARG A 433 -10.12 -38.41 23.89
C ARG A 433 -11.29 -38.72 24.81
N ASN A 434 -11.78 -37.71 25.51
CA ASN A 434 -12.88 -37.82 26.48
C ASN A 434 -14.22 -37.75 25.74
#